data_AF-F3Y9M4-F1
#
_entry.id   AF-F3Y9M4-F1
#
_cell.length_a   1.000
_cell.length_b   1.000
_cell.length_c   1.000
_cell.angle_alpha   90.00
_cell.angle_beta   90.00
_cell.angle_gamma   90.00
#
_symmetry.space_group_name_H-M   'P 1'
#
loop_
_entity.id
_entity.type
_entity.pdbx_description
1 polymer ?
#
loop_
_entity_poly.entity_id
_entity_poly.type
_entity_poly.pdbx_seq_one_letter_code
_entity_poly.pdbx_strand_id
1 'polypeptide(L)'
;MSNDQLPTYGAVHNKLQALNLDARQFHCLGYLTTKRAEKQIAAGLLALDENWYNNHHDYEIEIEVENERTGEKAFNDFLNELNIHKKKTPNKIERMMLTSHFQNLNN
;
A
#
# COMPACT_ATOMS: atom_id res chain seq x y z
N MET A 1 23.39 1.11 14.16
CA MET A 1 23.04 0.55 12.84
C MET A 1 21.70 1.13 12.46
N SER A 2 21.54 1.71 11.27
CA SER A 2 20.25 2.25 10.83
C SER A 2 19.24 1.11 10.70
N ASN A 3 18.02 1.27 11.22
CA ASN A 3 16.95 0.26 11.20
C ASN A 3 16.34 0.04 9.80
N ASP A 4 16.94 0.61 8.77
CA ASP A 4 16.37 0.72 7.42
C ASP A 4 16.87 -0.37 6.45
N GLN A 5 17.56 -1.38 6.98
CA GLN A 5 18.09 -2.48 6.18
C GLN A 5 17.24 -3.75 6.36
N LEU A 6 16.94 -4.42 5.25
CA LEU A 6 16.16 -5.65 5.28
C LEU A 6 16.91 -6.76 6.03
N PRO A 7 16.21 -7.59 6.82
CA PRO A 7 16.81 -8.75 7.47
C PRO A 7 17.43 -9.72 6.45
N THR A 8 18.58 -10.29 6.80
CA THR A 8 19.25 -11.33 6.00
C THR A 8 18.82 -12.74 6.40
N TYR A 9 17.59 -12.90 6.89
CA TYR A 9 17.01 -14.17 7.34
C TYR A 9 15.48 -14.14 7.26
N GLY A 10 14.85 -15.32 7.33
CA GLY A 10 13.39 -15.46 7.34
C GLY A 10 12.76 -15.59 5.95
N ALA A 11 11.42 -15.67 5.91
CA ALA A 11 10.67 -15.97 4.69
C ALA A 11 10.89 -14.95 3.57
N VAL A 12 10.95 -13.65 3.90
CA VAL A 12 11.20 -12.58 2.93
C VAL A 12 12.61 -12.70 2.34
N HIS A 13 13.64 -12.90 3.17
CA HIS A 13 15.01 -13.09 2.70
C HIS A 13 15.14 -14.29 1.77
N ASN A 14 14.55 -15.44 2.14
CA ASN A 14 14.57 -16.65 1.32
C ASN A 14 13.90 -16.41 -0.04
N LYS A 15 12.80 -15.65 -0.06
CA LYS A 15 12.13 -15.30 -1.31
C LYS A 15 12.98 -14.38 -2.18
N LEU A 16 13.68 -13.40 -1.59
CA LEU A 16 14.62 -12.54 -2.31
C LEU A 16 15.78 -13.34 -2.90
N GLN A 17 16.38 -14.26 -2.13
CA GLN A 17 17.43 -15.14 -2.62
C GLN A 17 16.96 -16.03 -3.78
N ALA A 18 15.75 -16.61 -3.69
CA ALA A 18 15.17 -17.39 -4.76
C ALA A 18 14.94 -16.58 -6.05
N LEU A 19 14.82 -15.25 -5.93
CA LEU A 19 14.75 -14.30 -7.04
C LEU A 19 16.13 -13.76 -7.46
N ASN A 20 17.23 -14.27 -6.88
CA ASN A 20 18.60 -13.79 -7.06
C ASN A 20 18.82 -12.33 -6.66
N LEU A 21 18.13 -11.86 -5.62
CA LEU A 21 18.24 -10.51 -5.08
C LEU A 21 18.89 -10.54 -3.69
N ASP A 22 19.91 -9.70 -3.48
CA ASP A 22 20.57 -9.57 -2.18
C ASP A 22 19.86 -8.50 -1.34
N ALA A 23 19.40 -8.88 -0.14
CA ALA A 23 18.73 -7.98 0.80
C ALA A 23 19.56 -6.70 1.11
N ARG A 24 20.88 -6.77 0.99
CA ARG A 24 21.80 -5.63 1.21
C ARG A 24 21.77 -4.58 0.09
N GLN A 25 21.21 -4.91 -1.08
CA GLN A 25 21.07 -3.98 -2.20
C GLN A 25 19.88 -3.02 -2.04
N PHE A 26 18.96 -3.33 -1.12
CA PHE A 26 17.78 -2.52 -0.88
C PHE A 26 18.08 -1.39 0.10
N HIS A 27 17.48 -0.23 -0.17
CA HIS A 27 17.52 0.94 0.69
C HIS A 27 16.09 1.43 0.94
N CYS A 28 15.87 2.05 2.09
CA CYS A 28 14.58 2.64 2.42
C CYS A 28 14.27 3.82 1.49
N LEU A 29 13.09 3.80 0.88
CA LEU A 29 12.61 4.85 -0.04
C LEU A 29 11.86 5.97 0.69
N GLY A 30 11.38 5.71 1.91
CA GLY A 30 10.57 6.62 2.68
C GLY A 30 9.67 5.89 3.67
N TYR A 31 8.88 6.67 4.40
CA TYR A 31 7.94 6.17 5.40
C TYR A 31 6.53 6.66 5.07
N LEU A 32 5.59 5.73 5.12
CA LEU A 32 4.16 6.00 5.03
C LEU A 32 3.50 5.42 6.28
N THR A 33 2.76 6.25 7.00
CA THR A 33 2.01 5.83 8.18
C THR A 33 0.54 5.74 7.81
N THR A 34 -0.12 4.64 8.17
CA THR A 34 -1.56 4.46 7.99
C THR A 34 -2.22 4.21 9.33
N LYS A 35 -3.25 4.99 9.64
CA LYS A 35 -4.22 4.64 10.68
C LYS A 35 -5.38 3.93 9.99
N ARG A 36 -5.59 2.67 10.36
CA ARG A 36 -6.58 1.79 9.73
C ARG A 36 -7.72 1.49 10.69
N ALA A 37 -8.95 1.61 10.20
CA ALA A 37 -10.15 1.06 10.83
C ALA A 37 -10.73 -0.05 9.96
N GLU A 38 -11.00 -1.21 10.55
CA GLU A 38 -11.44 -2.40 9.81
C GLU A 38 -12.81 -2.86 10.30
N LYS A 39 -13.60 -3.41 9.37
CA LYS A 39 -14.89 -4.03 9.68
C LYS A 39 -15.19 -5.17 8.71
N GLN A 40 -15.53 -6.34 9.25
CA GLN A 40 -16.05 -7.42 8.42
C GLN A 40 -17.44 -7.05 7.89
N ILE A 41 -17.62 -7.14 6.57
CA ILE A 41 -18.89 -6.98 5.86
C ILE A 41 -19.16 -8.22 4.99
N ALA A 42 -20.36 -8.32 4.43
CA ALA A 42 -20.74 -9.47 3.59
C ALA A 42 -19.83 -9.66 2.36
N ALA A 43 -19.26 -8.56 1.86
CA ALA A 43 -18.37 -8.55 0.70
C ALA A 43 -16.94 -9.01 1.02
N GLY A 44 -16.47 -8.85 2.27
CA GLY A 44 -15.07 -8.98 2.64
C GLY A 44 -14.70 -8.10 3.83
N LEU A 45 -13.41 -7.87 4.04
CA LEU A 45 -12.93 -6.96 5.07
C LEU A 45 -12.89 -5.54 4.52
N LEU A 46 -13.76 -4.67 5.03
CA LEU A 46 -13.72 -3.24 4.72
C LEU A 46 -12.60 -2.58 5.53
N ALA A 47 -11.69 -1.88 4.86
CA ALA A 47 -10.65 -1.07 5.49
C ALA A 47 -10.82 0.41 5.11
N LEU A 48 -10.77 1.27 6.13
CA LEU A 48 -10.73 2.72 6.02
C LEU A 48 -9.35 3.19 6.47
N ASP A 49 -8.61 3.79 5.55
CA ASP A 49 -7.23 4.21 5.76
C ASP A 49 -7.12 5.72 5.77
N GLU A 50 -6.48 6.25 6.80
CA GLU A 50 -5.99 7.62 6.90
C GLU A 50 -4.46 7.56 6.81
N ASN A 51 -3.87 8.15 5.77
CA ASN A 51 -2.46 7.97 5.43
C ASN A 51 -1.67 9.28 5.52
N TRP A 52 -0.45 9.22 6.07
CA TRP A 52 0.50 10.33 6.13
C TRP A 52 1.85 9.94 5.52
N TYR A 53 2.37 10.77 4.62
CA TYR A 53 3.66 10.57 3.94
C TYR A 53 4.12 11.91 3.32
N ASN A 54 5.42 12.22 3.30
CA ASN A 54 5.97 13.41 2.60
C ASN A 54 5.22 14.74 2.82
N ASN A 55 4.70 15.00 4.02
CA ASN A 55 3.82 16.15 4.34
C ASN A 55 2.45 16.15 3.64
N HIS A 56 2.09 15.07 2.96
CA HIS A 56 0.77 14.77 2.45
C HIS A 56 -0.06 13.98 3.46
N HIS A 57 -1.37 14.14 3.32
CA HIS A 57 -2.39 13.45 4.10
C HIS A 57 -3.53 13.08 3.15
N ASP A 58 -3.88 11.79 3.06
CA ASP A 58 -4.98 11.32 2.22
C ASP A 58 -5.83 10.23 2.91
N TYR A 59 -6.94 9.88 2.25
CA TYR A 59 -7.87 8.86 2.70
C TYR A 59 -8.12 7.83 1.60
N GLU A 60 -8.28 6.56 1.99
CA GLU A 60 -8.52 5.44 1.09
C GLU A 60 -9.55 4.46 1.68
N ILE A 61 -10.32 3.83 0.80
CA ILE A 61 -11.28 2.77 1.13
C ILE A 61 -10.89 1.53 0.33
N GLU A 62 -10.70 0.41 1.02
CA GLU A 62 -10.38 -0.89 0.43
C GLU A 62 -11.40 -1.94 0.90
N ILE A 63 -11.68 -2.93 0.04
CA ILE A 63 -12.36 -4.16 0.46
C ILE A 63 -11.44 -5.33 0.10
N GLU A 64 -10.91 -6.01 1.10
CA GLU A 64 -10.09 -7.19 0.91
C GLU A 64 -11.01 -8.40 0.68
N VAL A 65 -10.84 -9.04 -0.47
CA VAL A 65 -11.68 -10.15 -0.94
C VAL A 65 -10.84 -11.34 -1.38
N GLU A 66 -11.40 -12.55 -1.30
CA GLU A 66 -10.75 -13.76 -1.81
C GLU A 66 -10.85 -13.90 -3.33
N ASN A 67 -11.91 -13.36 -3.93
CA ASN A 67 -12.16 -13.43 -5.37
C ASN A 67 -12.34 -12.02 -5.96
N GLU A 68 -11.40 -11.64 -6.83
CA GLU A 68 -11.32 -10.33 -7.46
C GLU A 68 -12.61 -9.92 -8.19
N ARG A 69 -13.20 -10.84 -8.98
CA ARG A 69 -14.40 -10.53 -9.78
C ARG A 69 -15.61 -10.24 -8.90
N THR A 70 -15.83 -11.05 -7.85
CA THR A 70 -16.93 -10.78 -6.91
C THR A 70 -16.66 -9.55 -6.06
N GLY A 71 -15.39 -9.28 -5.72
CA GLY A 71 -15.00 -8.11 -4.96
C GLY A 71 -15.19 -6.80 -5.72
N GLU A 72 -14.88 -6.74 -7.01
CA GLU A 72 -15.09 -5.52 -7.79
C GLU A 72 -16.56 -5.11 -7.82
N LYS A 73 -17.46 -6.08 -8.06
CA LYS A 73 -18.90 -5.80 -8.04
C LYS A 73 -19.33 -5.28 -6.67
N ALA A 74 -18.97 -5.99 -5.60
CA ALA A 74 -19.35 -5.61 -4.24
C ALA A 74 -18.78 -4.25 -3.83
N PHE A 75 -17.56 -3.93 -4.25
CA PHE A 75 -16.95 -2.61 -4.03
C PHE A 75 -17.70 -1.51 -4.76
N ASN A 76 -18.02 -1.71 -6.04
CA ASN A 76 -18.80 -0.72 -6.81
C ASN A 76 -20.20 -0.51 -6.20
N ASP A 77 -20.87 -1.59 -5.77
CA ASP A 77 -22.18 -1.50 -5.10
C ASP A 77 -22.08 -0.71 -3.77
N PHE A 78 -21.05 -0.99 -2.96
CA PHE A 78 -20.78 -0.28 -1.70
C PHE A 78 -20.54 1.22 -1.92
N LEU A 79 -19.72 1.58 -2.92
CA LEU A 79 -19.47 2.97 -3.27
C LEU A 79 -20.75 3.67 -3.75
N ASN A 80 -21.58 3.00 -4.55
CA ASN A 80 -22.84 3.55 -5.04
C ASN A 80 -23.84 3.79 -3.89
N GLU A 81 -23.97 2.86 -2.94
CA GLU A 81 -24.83 3.00 -1.77
C GLU A 81 -24.46 4.24 -0.93
N LEU A 82 -23.16 4.51 -0.79
CA LEU A 82 -22.65 5.66 -0.04
C LEU A 82 -22.52 6.94 -0.88
N ASN A 83 -22.91 6.91 -2.16
CA ASN A 83 -22.73 8.01 -3.11
C ASN A 83 -21.27 8.50 -3.22
N ILE A 84 -20.32 7.57 -3.17
CA ILE A 84 -18.89 7.84 -3.30
C ILE A 84 -18.46 7.63 -4.75
N HIS A 85 -17.87 8.66 -5.36
CA HIS A 85 -17.36 8.55 -6.72
C HIS A 85 -16.04 7.79 -6.77
N LYS A 86 -16.02 6.67 -7.50
CA LYS A 86 -14.79 5.91 -7.78
C LYS A 86 -13.87 6.71 -8.71
N LYS A 87 -12.60 6.86 -8.32
CA LYS A 87 -11.54 7.44 -9.15
C LYS A 87 -10.41 6.43 -9.34
N LYS A 88 -9.58 6.64 -10.37
CA LYS A 88 -8.34 5.87 -10.50
C LYS A 88 -7.42 6.26 -9.34
N THR A 89 -7.04 5.28 -8.51
CA THR A 89 -6.24 5.49 -7.32
C THR A 89 -4.90 4.74 -7.47
N PRO A 90 -3.77 5.44 -7.61
CA PRO A 90 -2.44 4.83 -7.51
C PRO A 90 -2.26 4.17 -6.14
N ASN A 91 -1.47 3.10 -6.04
CA ASN A 91 -1.22 2.45 -4.75
C ASN A 91 -0.43 3.36 -3.79
N LYS A 92 -0.47 3.06 -2.48
CA LYS A 92 0.16 3.86 -1.42
C LYS A 92 1.64 4.17 -1.68
N ILE A 93 2.42 3.18 -2.15
CA ILE A 93 3.86 3.36 -2.45
C ILE A 93 4.04 4.32 -3.62
N GLU A 94 3.25 4.18 -4.69
CA GLU A 94 3.27 5.09 -5.84
C GLU A 94 2.89 6.52 -5.44
N ARG A 95 1.84 6.70 -4.62
CA ARG A 95 1.45 8.03 -4.11
C ARG A 95 2.57 8.68 -3.29
N MET A 96 3.23 7.91 -2.43
CA MET A 96 4.42 8.38 -1.70
C MET A 96 5.53 8.78 -2.67
N MET A 97 5.89 7.92 -3.63
CA MET A 97 7.00 8.18 -4.55
C MET A 97 6.75 9.40 -5.45
N LEU A 98 5.51 9.65 -5.87
CA LEU A 98 5.13 10.82 -6.67
C LEU A 98 5.23 12.15 -5.90
N THR A 99 5.18 12.10 -4.56
CA THR A 99 5.28 13.27 -3.68
C THR A 99 6.66 13.44 -3.06
N SER A 100 7.48 12.39 -3.10
CA SER A 100 8.90 12.48 -2.79
C SER A 100 9.58 13.37 -3.84
N HIS A 101 10.37 14.35 -3.40
CA HIS A 101 11.24 15.15 -4.27
C HIS A 101 12.39 14.31 -4.89
N PHE A 102 12.13 13.14 -5.46
CA PHE A 102 13.09 12.39 -6.28
C PHE A 102 13.33 13.10 -7.63
N GLN A 103 13.70 14.38 -7.57
CA GLN A 103 14.54 15.02 -8.57
C GLN A 103 15.96 15.05 -8.01
N ASN A 104 16.90 14.46 -8.77
CA ASN A 104 18.37 14.49 -8.60
C ASN A 104 19.04 13.39 -7.75
N LEU A 105 18.91 12.13 -8.18
CA LEU A 105 20.01 11.16 -8.05
C LEU A 105 20.35 10.56 -9.43
N ASN A 106 20.72 11.45 -10.35
CA ASN A 106 21.58 11.16 -11.49
C ASN A 106 22.73 12.17 -11.43
N ASN A 107 23.73 11.89 -10.59
CA ASN A 107 25.08 12.49 -10.63
C ASN A 107 26.07 11.38 -10.32
#